data_AF-A0A4S2FS18-F1
#
_entry.id   AF-A0A4S2FS18-F1
#
_cell.length_a   1.000
_cell.length_b   1.000
_cell.length_c   1.000
_cell.angle_alpha   90.00
_cell.angle_beta   90.00
_cell.angle_gamma   90.00
#
_symmetry.space_group_name_H-M   'P 1'
#
loop_
_entity.id
_entity.type
_entity.pdbx_description
1 polymer ?
#
loop_
_entity_poly.entity_id
_entity_poly.type
_entity_poly.pdbx_seq_one_letter_code
_entity_poly.pdbx_strand_id
1 'polypeptide(L)'
;MGGQCMIRLLVRGLPAWTLSIVCCLIILYLTLLPGPLNGNHVSLFEGADKVVHAIMMMGMMMCMAVDALRKKAAHRLDDSVRAPKGLLTVYMITVVLFGGAIELLQGAMAMGRGEDWADFMADAAGAVIGWIICLSAWSVTVRWLFREQQE
;
A
#
# COMPACT_ATOMS: atom_id res chain seq x y z
N MET A 1 18.77 20.31 9.35
CA MET A 1 17.71 19.87 10.30
C MET A 1 16.27 20.05 9.79
N GLY A 2 15.99 20.63 8.61
CA GLY A 2 14.60 20.96 8.20
C GLY A 2 13.78 19.89 7.44
N GLY A 3 14.42 19.02 6.64
CA GLY A 3 13.67 18.11 5.74
C GLY A 3 12.89 16.99 6.44
N GLN A 4 13.47 16.39 7.50
CA GLN A 4 12.81 15.32 8.25
C GLN A 4 11.61 15.83 9.06
N CYS A 5 11.66 17.08 9.54
CA CYS A 5 10.56 17.71 10.26
C CYS A 5 9.36 17.97 9.34
N MET A 6 9.59 18.47 8.13
CA MET A 6 8.52 18.76 7.16
C MET A 6 7.78 17.50 6.70
N ILE A 7 8.50 16.40 6.44
CA ILE A 7 7.88 15.12 6.05
C ILE A 7 6.99 14.58 7.16
N ARG A 8 7.45 14.64 8.41
CA ARG A 8 6.65 14.20 9.58
C ARG A 8 5.40 15.04 9.74
N LEU A 9 5.50 16.36 9.54
CA LEU A 9 4.38 17.28 9.65
C LEU A 9 3.33 17.01 8.56
N LEU A 10 3.77 16.82 7.31
CA LEU A 10 2.88 16.47 6.20
C LEU A 10 2.15 15.14 6.46
N VAL A 11 2.88 14.10 6.86
CA VAL A 11 2.28 12.79 7.13
C VAL A 11 1.30 12.87 8.31
N ARG A 12 1.59 13.64 9.37
CA ARG A 12 0.71 13.75 10.54
C ARG A 12 -0.49 14.68 10.31
N GLY A 13 -0.35 15.70 9.47
CA GLY A 13 -1.38 16.72 9.22
C GLY A 13 -2.50 16.29 8.26
N LEU A 14 -2.30 15.22 7.49
CA LEU A 14 -3.35 14.70 6.62
C LEU A 14 -4.50 14.06 7.43
N PRO A 15 -5.74 14.02 6.92
CA PRO A 15 -6.79 13.17 7.46
C PRO A 15 -6.39 11.70 7.41
N ALA A 16 -6.88 10.90 8.35
CA ALA A 16 -6.70 9.44 8.30
C ALA A 16 -7.31 8.87 7.02
N TRP A 17 -6.70 7.81 6.48
CA TRP A 17 -7.10 7.09 5.25
C TRP A 17 -6.81 7.79 3.93
N THR A 18 -6.30 9.03 3.96
CA THR A 18 -5.98 9.78 2.74
C THR A 18 -4.93 9.05 1.90
N LEU A 19 -3.92 8.44 2.53
CA LEU A 19 -2.85 7.74 1.80
C LEU A 19 -3.40 6.48 1.12
N SER A 20 -4.21 5.68 1.84
CA SER A 20 -4.86 4.50 1.27
C SER A 20 -5.81 4.84 0.13
N ILE A 21 -6.62 5.89 0.26
CA ILE A 21 -7.57 6.28 -0.79
C ILE A 21 -6.82 6.72 -2.05
N VAL A 22 -5.83 7.60 -1.90
CA VAL A 22 -5.02 8.07 -3.03
C VAL A 22 -4.28 6.90 -3.70
N CYS A 23 -3.68 6.01 -2.91
CA CYS A 23 -3.00 4.82 -3.43
C CYS A 23 -3.97 3.90 -4.18
N CYS A 24 -5.15 3.63 -3.63
CA CYS A 24 -6.19 2.83 -4.27
C CYS A 24 -6.62 3.42 -5.62
N LEU A 25 -6.87 4.73 -5.68
CA LEU A 25 -7.24 5.40 -6.93
C LEU A 25 -6.13 5.33 -7.98
N ILE A 26 -4.87 5.48 -7.57
CA ILE A 26 -3.71 5.34 -8.46
C ILE A 26 -3.63 3.91 -9.01
N ILE A 27 -3.81 2.90 -8.15
CA ILE A 27 -3.78 1.49 -8.58
C ILE A 27 -4.88 1.23 -9.60
N LEU A 28 -6.14 1.59 -9.29
CA LEU A 28 -7.26 1.43 -10.21
C LEU A 28 -7.03 2.15 -11.53
N TYR A 29 -6.48 3.37 -11.50
CA TYR A 29 -6.12 4.11 -12.72
C TYR A 29 -5.08 3.36 -13.55
N LEU A 30 -4.04 2.84 -12.93
CA LEU A 30 -2.93 2.17 -13.62
C LEU A 30 -3.28 0.76 -14.10
N THR A 31 -4.21 0.06 -13.42
CA THR A 31 -4.57 -1.32 -13.74
C THR A 31 -5.81 -1.44 -14.63
N LEU A 32 -6.81 -0.56 -14.51
CA LEU A 32 -8.10 -0.70 -15.21
C LEU A 32 -8.21 0.13 -16.50
N LEU A 33 -7.55 1.29 -16.58
CA LEU A 33 -7.69 2.12 -17.78
C LEU A 33 -6.75 1.66 -18.91
N PRO A 34 -7.18 1.70 -20.17
CA PRO A 34 -6.32 1.42 -21.30
C PRO A 34 -5.32 2.56 -21.53
N GLY A 35 -4.02 2.25 -21.55
CA GLY A 35 -2.96 3.19 -21.88
C GLY A 35 -2.78 4.37 -20.91
N PRO A 36 -2.71 4.16 -19.58
CA PRO A 36 -2.65 5.25 -18.59
C PRO A 36 -1.39 6.12 -18.69
N LEU A 37 -0.38 5.67 -19.45
CA LEU A 37 0.92 6.33 -19.64
C LEU A 37 1.21 6.70 -21.12
N ASN A 38 0.18 6.82 -21.97
CA ASN A 38 0.30 7.33 -23.35
C ASN A 38 1.49 6.78 -24.16
N GLY A 39 1.66 5.45 -24.20
CA GLY A 39 2.67 4.80 -25.06
C GLY A 39 4.04 4.55 -24.43
N ASN A 40 4.29 4.96 -23.17
CA ASN A 40 5.49 4.55 -22.42
C ASN A 40 5.32 3.14 -21.84
N HIS A 41 5.26 2.12 -22.70
CA HIS A 41 5.40 0.73 -22.28
C HIS A 41 6.88 0.43 -22.01
N VAL A 42 7.35 0.79 -20.82
CA VAL A 42 8.72 0.48 -20.38
C VAL A 42 8.73 -0.99 -19.92
N SER A 43 8.62 -1.93 -20.86
CA SER A 43 8.87 -3.34 -20.57
C SER A 43 10.37 -3.55 -20.44
N LEU A 44 10.88 -3.37 -19.22
CA LEU A 44 12.32 -3.51 -18.93
C LEU A 44 12.81 -4.95 -19.14
N PHE A 45 11.93 -5.93 -18.91
CA PHE A 45 12.17 -7.36 -19.11
C PHE A 45 10.83 -8.12 -19.10
N GLU A 46 10.83 -9.39 -19.52
CA GLU A 46 9.65 -10.27 -19.49
C GLU A 46 9.15 -10.48 -18.05
N GLY A 47 7.90 -10.12 -17.75
CA GLY A 47 7.34 -10.21 -16.40
C GLY A 47 7.52 -8.95 -15.54
N ALA A 48 8.03 -7.84 -16.08
CA ALA A 48 8.16 -6.57 -15.34
C ALA A 48 6.80 -6.03 -14.84
N ASP A 49 5.74 -6.28 -15.59
CA ASP A 49 4.33 -6.04 -15.24
C ASP A 49 3.95 -6.69 -13.89
N LYS A 50 4.35 -7.93 -13.67
CA LYS A 50 4.06 -8.69 -12.45
C LYS A 50 4.75 -8.09 -11.24
N VAL A 51 5.99 -7.62 -11.42
CA VAL A 51 6.73 -6.92 -10.37
C VAL A 51 6.03 -5.61 -10.01
N VAL A 52 5.48 -4.89 -10.99
CA VAL A 52 4.71 -3.66 -10.75
C VAL A 52 3.43 -3.97 -9.96
N HIS A 53 2.68 -5.02 -10.30
CA HIS A 53 1.53 -5.49 -9.55
C HIS A 53 1.89 -5.80 -8.08
N ALA A 54 2.95 -6.58 -7.86
CA ALA A 54 3.45 -6.85 -6.51
C ALA A 54 3.82 -5.57 -5.73
N ILE A 55 4.48 -4.60 -6.39
CA ILE A 55 4.85 -3.31 -5.77
C ILE A 55 3.59 -2.47 -5.45
N MET A 56 2.59 -2.48 -6.32
CA MET A 56 1.32 -1.78 -6.11
C MET A 56 0.60 -2.32 -4.86
N MET A 57 0.45 -3.63 -4.74
CA MET A 57 -0.21 -4.25 -3.58
C MET A 57 0.60 -4.12 -2.30
N MET A 58 1.93 -4.22 -2.39
CA MET A 58 2.83 -3.91 -1.28
C MET A 58 2.64 -2.46 -0.80
N GLY A 59 2.58 -1.51 -1.73
CA GLY A 59 2.35 -0.10 -1.46
C GLY A 59 0.99 0.16 -0.79
N MET A 60 -0.07 -0.47 -1.30
CA MET A 60 -1.41 -0.37 -0.71
C MET A 60 -1.45 -0.86 0.74
N MET A 61 -0.84 -2.04 0.99
CA MET A 61 -0.74 -2.61 2.34
C MET A 61 0.00 -1.68 3.31
N MET A 62 1.11 -1.08 2.87
CA MET A 62 1.86 -0.12 3.68
C MET A 62 1.08 1.17 3.93
N CYS A 63 0.35 1.69 2.93
CA CYS A 63 -0.49 2.88 3.11
C CYS A 63 -1.57 2.64 4.18
N MET A 64 -2.28 1.50 4.11
CA MET A 64 -3.27 1.11 5.12
C MET A 64 -2.66 0.99 6.52
N ALA A 65 -1.46 0.40 6.62
CA ALA A 65 -0.76 0.27 7.90
C ALA A 65 -0.37 1.63 8.49
N VAL A 66 0.12 2.57 7.67
CA VAL A 66 0.49 3.93 8.10
C VAL A 66 -0.74 4.74 8.52
N ASP A 67 -1.83 4.67 7.77
CA ASP A 67 -3.08 5.34 8.12
C ASP A 67 -3.67 4.80 9.45
N ALA A 68 -3.66 3.49 9.64
CA ALA A 68 -4.08 2.86 10.90
C ALA A 68 -3.16 3.24 12.07
N LEU A 69 -1.85 3.28 11.85
CA LEU A 69 -0.89 3.75 12.85
C LEU A 69 -1.18 5.19 13.27
N ARG A 70 -1.39 6.10 12.31
CA ARG A 70 -1.69 7.51 12.57
C ARG A 70 -2.97 7.67 13.40
N LYS A 71 -4.02 6.92 13.05
CA LYS A 71 -5.27 6.89 13.83
C LYS A 71 -5.04 6.38 15.26
N LYS A 72 -4.27 5.30 15.43
CA LYS A 72 -3.98 4.72 16.76
C LYS A 72 -3.13 5.65 17.63
N ALA A 73 -2.07 6.20 17.05
CA ALA A 73 -1.13 7.10 17.73
C ALA A 73 -1.77 8.44 18.13
N ALA A 74 -2.80 8.90 17.40
CA ALA A 74 -3.58 10.07 17.80
C ALA A 74 -4.32 9.87 19.15
N HIS A 75 -4.60 8.63 19.54
CA HIS A 75 -5.32 8.31 20.79
C HIS A 75 -4.38 7.83 21.92
N ARG A 76 -3.42 6.94 21.62
CA ARG A 76 -2.50 6.33 22.61
C ARG A 76 -1.15 5.98 21.97
N LEU A 77 -0.11 6.78 22.20
CA LEU A 77 1.24 6.55 21.66
C LEU A 77 1.91 5.28 22.21
N ASP A 78 1.85 5.07 23.52
CA ASP A 78 2.51 3.92 24.18
C ASP A 78 1.95 2.58 23.68
N ASP A 79 0.63 2.50 23.52
CA ASP A 79 -0.03 1.31 22.97
C ASP A 79 0.28 1.09 21.48
N SER A 80 0.72 2.14 20.78
CA SER A 80 1.01 2.09 19.34
C SER A 80 2.37 1.50 19.02
N VAL A 81 3.28 1.33 19.99
CA VAL A 81 4.63 0.75 19.74
C VAL A 81 4.56 -0.72 19.33
N ARG A 82 3.55 -1.46 19.81
CA ARG A 82 3.34 -2.86 19.43
C ARG A 82 2.49 -2.96 18.17
N ALA A 83 2.98 -3.75 17.21
CA ALA A 83 2.28 -4.00 15.96
C ALA A 83 0.93 -4.71 16.21
N PRO A 84 -0.20 -4.17 15.72
CA PRO A 84 -1.50 -4.82 15.85
C PRO A 84 -1.61 -5.96 14.82
N LYS A 85 -0.99 -7.10 15.12
CA LYS A 85 -0.84 -8.24 14.19
C LYS A 85 -2.17 -8.65 13.53
N GLY A 86 -3.24 -8.80 14.31
CA GLY A 86 -4.56 -9.19 13.79
C GLY A 86 -5.12 -8.19 12.78
N LEU A 87 -5.00 -6.89 13.05
CA LEU A 87 -5.46 -5.84 12.13
C LEU A 87 -4.65 -5.85 10.84
N LEU A 88 -3.32 -5.98 10.93
CA LEU A 88 -2.45 -6.06 9.76
C LEU A 88 -2.74 -7.31 8.92
N THR A 89 -3.06 -8.44 9.56
CA THR A 89 -3.49 -9.66 8.85
C THR A 89 -4.81 -9.43 8.11
N VAL A 90 -5.79 -8.76 8.73
CA VAL A 90 -7.05 -8.40 8.04
C VAL A 90 -6.78 -7.50 6.82
N TYR A 91 -5.89 -6.52 6.93
CA TYR A 91 -5.51 -5.69 5.79
C TYR A 91 -4.81 -6.49 4.69
N MET A 92 -3.90 -7.39 5.04
CA MET A 92 -3.25 -8.26 4.06
C MET A 92 -4.27 -9.10 3.28
N ILE A 93 -5.23 -9.72 3.96
CA ILE A 93 -6.32 -10.45 3.30
C ILE A 93 -7.15 -9.50 2.41
N THR A 94 -7.45 -8.30 2.90
CA THR A 94 -8.22 -7.30 2.15
C THR A 94 -7.50 -6.90 0.86
N VAL A 95 -6.18 -6.69 0.91
CA VAL A 95 -5.36 -6.33 -0.26
C VAL A 95 -5.26 -7.49 -1.25
N VAL A 96 -5.13 -8.73 -0.77
CA VAL A 96 -5.18 -9.93 -1.65
C VAL A 96 -6.52 -10.01 -2.38
N LEU A 97 -7.63 -9.82 -1.66
CA LEU A 97 -8.97 -9.82 -2.26
C LEU A 97 -9.16 -8.65 -3.23
N PHE A 98 -8.55 -7.50 -2.95
CA PHE A 98 -8.58 -6.34 -3.83
C PHE A 98 -7.86 -6.60 -5.16
N GLY A 99 -6.67 -7.20 -5.13
CA GLY A 99 -5.97 -7.64 -6.35
C GLY A 99 -6.80 -8.63 -7.18
N GLY A 100 -7.35 -9.66 -6.53
CA GLY A 100 -8.26 -10.60 -7.20
C GLY A 100 -9.52 -9.93 -7.78
N ALA A 101 -10.06 -8.90 -7.12
CA ALA A 101 -11.19 -8.14 -7.65
C ALA A 101 -10.80 -7.29 -8.87
N ILE A 102 -9.60 -6.71 -8.90
CA ILE A 102 -9.08 -5.99 -10.08
C ILE A 102 -8.98 -6.95 -11.26
N GLU A 103 -8.53 -8.19 -11.03
CA GLU A 103 -8.31 -9.15 -12.11
C GLU A 103 -9.62 -9.64 -12.72
N LEU A 104 -10.63 -9.87 -11.87
CA LEU A 104 -11.99 -10.15 -12.32
C LEU A 104 -12.59 -8.96 -13.10
N LEU A 105 -12.31 -7.73 -12.68
CA LEU A 105 -12.76 -6.53 -13.38
C LEU A 105 -12.06 -6.36 -14.73
N GLN A 106 -10.75 -6.62 -14.82
CA GLN A 106 -10.01 -6.61 -16.08
C GLN A 106 -10.62 -7.60 -17.08
N GLY A 107 -10.88 -8.84 -16.65
CA GLY A 107 -11.57 -9.85 -17.46
C GLY A 107 -12.98 -9.42 -17.89
N ALA A 108 -13.76 -8.82 -16.98
CA ALA A 108 -15.13 -8.40 -17.25
C ALA A 108 -15.26 -7.17 -18.17
N MET A 109 -14.32 -6.23 -18.12
CA MET A 109 -14.40 -4.97 -18.85
C MET A 109 -14.04 -5.09 -20.35
N ALA A 110 -13.44 -6.20 -20.79
CA ALA A 110 -13.05 -6.46 -22.18
C ALA A 110 -12.24 -5.33 -22.85
N MET A 111 -11.52 -4.49 -22.07
CA MET A 111 -10.75 -3.33 -22.54
C MET A 111 -9.33 -3.69 -23.04
N GLY A 112 -9.12 -4.92 -23.52
CA GLY A 112 -7.85 -5.36 -24.11
C GLY A 112 -6.79 -5.86 -23.12
N ARG A 113 -7.11 -5.92 -21.82
CA ARG A 113 -6.28 -6.57 -20.77
C ARG A 113 -7.10 -7.73 -20.19
N GLY A 114 -6.58 -8.95 -20.30
CA GLY A 114 -7.27 -10.16 -19.85
C GLY A 114 -6.93 -10.54 -18.41
N GLU A 115 -7.73 -11.40 -17.81
CA GLU A 115 -7.43 -12.03 -16.52
C GLU A 115 -6.14 -12.87 -16.62
N ASP A 116 -5.19 -12.65 -15.72
CA ASP A 116 -3.96 -13.46 -15.61
C ASP A 116 -3.79 -13.95 -14.17
N TRP A 117 -3.69 -15.27 -14.00
CA TRP A 117 -3.43 -15.88 -12.71
C TRP A 117 -2.06 -15.48 -12.14
N ALA A 118 -1.08 -15.20 -13.00
CA ALA A 118 0.24 -14.76 -12.56
C ALA A 118 0.21 -13.34 -11.97
N ASP A 119 -0.66 -12.45 -12.46
CA ASP A 119 -0.86 -11.12 -11.89
C ASP A 119 -1.51 -11.22 -10.51
N PHE A 120 -2.52 -12.10 -10.35
CA PHE A 120 -3.10 -12.39 -9.03
C PHE A 120 -2.09 -12.96 -8.03
N MET A 121 -1.21 -13.87 -8.47
CA MET A 121 -0.15 -14.40 -7.62
C MET A 121 0.87 -13.32 -7.22
N ALA A 122 1.18 -12.40 -8.14
CA ALA A 122 2.08 -11.29 -7.87
C ALA A 122 1.46 -10.30 -6.87
N ASP A 123 0.18 -10.00 -7.01
CA ASP A 123 -0.60 -9.19 -6.07
C ASP A 123 -0.60 -9.80 -4.65
N ALA A 124 -0.85 -11.11 -4.56
CA ALA A 124 -0.83 -11.82 -3.29
C ALA A 124 0.56 -11.80 -2.64
N ALA A 125 1.62 -12.02 -3.44
CA ALA A 125 3.00 -11.92 -2.97
C ALA A 125 3.33 -10.50 -2.46
N GLY A 126 2.93 -9.47 -3.21
CA GLY A 126 3.07 -8.06 -2.82
C GLY A 126 2.41 -7.75 -1.48
N ALA A 127 1.17 -8.21 -1.29
CA ALA A 127 0.43 -8.03 -0.03
C ALA A 127 1.13 -8.71 1.16
N VAL A 128 1.63 -9.94 0.98
CA VAL A 128 2.35 -10.70 2.02
C VAL A 128 3.69 -10.04 2.36
N ILE A 129 4.45 -9.61 1.35
CA ILE A 129 5.72 -8.89 1.55
C ILE A 129 5.46 -7.58 2.31
N GLY A 130 4.45 -6.81 1.90
CA GLY A 130 4.03 -5.59 2.58
C GLY A 130 3.64 -5.83 4.04
N TRP A 131 2.94 -6.94 4.32
CA TRP A 131 2.58 -7.35 5.67
C TRP A 131 3.81 -7.68 6.53
N ILE A 132 4.77 -8.43 6.00
CA ILE A 132 6.03 -8.76 6.69
C ILE A 132 6.82 -7.48 6.99
N ILE A 133 6.95 -6.57 6.01
CA ILE A 133 7.61 -5.28 6.19
C ILE A 133 6.91 -4.47 7.28
N CYS A 134 5.58 -4.37 7.24
CA CYS A 134 4.81 -3.63 8.24
C CYS A 134 5.04 -4.20 9.65
N LEU A 135 5.03 -5.52 9.83
CA LEU A 135 5.30 -6.16 11.12
C LEU A 135 6.72 -5.87 11.63
N SER A 136 7.70 -5.96 10.73
CA SER A 136 9.12 -5.86 11.07
C SER A 136 9.53 -4.40 11.37
N ALA A 137 9.03 -3.46 10.55
CA ALA A 137 9.35 -2.05 10.65
C ALA A 137 8.43 -1.28 11.60
N TRP A 138 7.33 -1.87 12.11
CA TRP A 138 6.29 -1.16 12.88
C TRP A 138 6.85 -0.27 13.98
N SER A 139 7.63 -0.85 14.89
CA SER A 139 8.16 -0.11 16.06
C SER A 139 9.16 0.97 15.66
N VAL A 140 9.89 0.76 14.56
CA VAL A 140 10.79 1.77 13.97
C VAL A 140 9.97 2.92 13.40
N THR A 141 8.91 2.62 12.63
CA THR A 141 8.01 3.62 12.04
C THR A 141 7.30 4.45 13.10
N VAL A 142 6.79 3.82 14.17
CA VAL A 142 6.17 4.52 15.30
C VAL A 142 7.17 5.50 15.92
N ARG A 143 8.35 5.01 16.28
CA ARG A 143 9.39 5.84 16.91
C ARG A 143 9.89 6.93 15.99
N TRP A 144 9.98 6.70 14.68
CA TRP A 144 10.44 7.70 13.72
C TRP A 144 9.39 8.79 13.49
N LEU A 145 8.12 8.42 13.39
CA LEU A 145 7.04 9.35 13.08
C LEU A 145 6.64 10.22 14.29
N PHE A 146 6.78 9.68 15.50
CA PHE A 146 6.26 10.29 16.74
C PHE A 146 7.33 10.65 17.80
N ARG A 147 8.64 10.55 17.50
CA ARG A 147 9.73 10.77 18.49
C ARG A 147 9.77 12.14 19.17
N GLU A 148 9.15 13.17 18.61
CA GLU A 148 9.29 14.57 19.05
C GLU A 148 8.34 14.98 20.18
N GLN A 149 7.69 14.05 20.89
CA GLN A 149 6.77 14.39 21.99
C GLN A 149 7.40 14.24 23.39
N GLN A 150 8.71 13.96 23.50
CA GLN A 150 9.39 13.70 24.78
C GLN A 150 10.69 14.49 25.02
N GLU A 151 10.99 15.49 24.20
CA GLU A 151 11.99 16.54 24.51
C GLU A 151 11.27 17.88 24.63
#